data_AF-A0A2U0I275-F1
#
_entry.id   AF-A0A2U0I275-F1
#
_cell.length_a   1.000
_cell.length_b   1.000
_cell.length_c   1.000
_cell.angle_alpha   90.00
_cell.angle_beta   90.00
_cell.angle_gamma   90.00
#
_symmetry.space_group_name_H-M   'P 1'
#
loop_
_entity.id
_entity.type
_entity.pdbx_description
1 polymer ?
#
loop_
_entity_poly.entity_id
_entity_poly.type
_entity_poly.pdbx_seq_one_letter_code
_entity_poly.pdbx_strand_id
1 'polypeptide(L)'
;METSSTLIGLFILLLFMGPILFVIIKSSTTEKRLKKSLQRLSTQNGVSINTSEVIGNTLIGLDENVHKLVFSYKNKLADTFKTVDLNTVKECRVATFKERKQPLSRVALELKSPSATDEIVFYQEQDDSIVTDAEVCLNRANYWEKIIKQQL
;
A
#
# COMPACT_ATOMS: atom_id res chain seq x y z
N MET A 1 40.34 -23.63 -23.01
CA MET A 1 40.45 -22.22 -22.58
C MET A 1 39.11 -21.49 -22.74
N GLU A 2 38.43 -21.58 -23.88
CA GLU A 2 37.17 -20.85 -24.12
C GLU A 2 35.99 -21.33 -23.24
N THR A 3 35.78 -22.63 -23.14
CA THR A 3 34.70 -23.22 -22.32
C THR A 3 34.85 -22.92 -20.82
N SER A 4 36.09 -22.87 -20.33
CA SER A 4 36.38 -22.53 -18.93
C SER A 4 36.03 -21.06 -18.63
N SER A 5 36.36 -20.14 -19.53
CA SER A 5 36.05 -18.71 -19.36
C SER A 5 34.54 -18.44 -19.43
N THR A 6 33.81 -19.08 -20.35
CA THR A 6 32.35 -18.97 -20.43
C THR A 6 31.65 -19.54 -19.20
N LEU A 7 32.14 -20.67 -18.67
CA LEU A 7 31.58 -21.30 -17.47
C LEU A 7 31.75 -20.42 -16.23
N ILE A 8 32.92 -19.78 -16.07
CA ILE A 8 33.18 -18.83 -14.98
C ILE A 8 32.25 -17.62 -15.09
N GLY A 9 32.07 -17.08 -16.31
CA GLY A 9 31.11 -15.99 -16.55
C GLY A 9 29.67 -16.36 -16.18
N LEU A 10 29.25 -17.60 -16.49
CA LEU A 10 27.91 -18.11 -16.13
C LEU A 10 27.74 -18.24 -14.61
N PHE A 11 28.75 -18.75 -13.89
CA PHE A 11 28.71 -18.83 -12.43
C PHE A 11 28.61 -17.46 -11.78
N ILE A 12 29.39 -16.48 -12.27
CA ILE A 12 29.34 -15.10 -11.79
C ILE A 12 27.94 -14.51 -12.05
N LEU A 13 27.37 -14.72 -13.24
CA LEU A 13 26.02 -14.25 -13.56
C LEU A 13 24.97 -14.84 -12.60
N LEU A 14 25.01 -16.15 -12.37
CA LEU A 14 24.08 -16.81 -11.44
C LEU A 14 24.25 -16.33 -9.99
N LEU A 15 25.50 -16.07 -9.57
CA LEU A 15 25.80 -15.55 -8.24
C LEU A 15 25.19 -14.17 -8.01
N PHE A 16 25.16 -13.30 -9.03
CA PHE A 16 24.51 -11.99 -8.94
C PHE A 16 22.99 -12.05 -9.14
N MET A 17 22.50 -12.89 -10.04
CA MET A 17 21.06 -13.01 -10.31
C MET A 17 20.29 -13.70 -9.18
N GLY A 18 20.91 -14.67 -8.49
CA GLY A 18 20.29 -15.43 -7.41
C GLY A 18 19.69 -14.53 -6.31
N PRO A 19 20.46 -13.62 -5.69
CA PRO A 19 19.95 -12.70 -4.68
C PRO A 19 18.80 -11.81 -5.19
N ILE A 20 18.90 -11.30 -6.41
CA ILE A 20 17.86 -10.43 -7.01
C ILE A 20 16.55 -11.20 -7.16
N LEU A 21 16.61 -12.40 -7.74
CA LEU A 21 15.44 -13.27 -7.91
C LEU A 21 14.83 -13.65 -6.55
N PHE A 22 15.66 -13.96 -5.55
CA PHE A 22 15.21 -14.27 -4.20
C PHE A 22 14.41 -13.10 -3.57
N VAL A 23 14.91 -11.87 -3.69
CA VAL A 23 14.23 -10.66 -3.18
C VAL A 23 12.87 -10.48 -3.86
N ILE A 24 12.78 -10.65 -5.18
CA ILE A 24 11.53 -10.50 -5.96
C ILE A 24 10.49 -11.55 -5.53
N ILE A 25 10.89 -12.81 -5.38
CA ILE A 25 9.97 -13.88 -4.97
C ILE A 25 9.46 -13.65 -3.54
N LYS A 26 10.37 -13.24 -2.64
CA LYS A 26 10.03 -12.97 -1.23
C LYS A 26 9.08 -11.78 -1.10
N SER A 27 9.29 -10.70 -1.84
CA SER A 27 8.42 -9.52 -1.81
C SER A 27 7.01 -9.87 -2.30
N SER A 28 6.89 -10.57 -3.44
CA SER A 28 5.60 -11.02 -3.98
C SER A 28 4.84 -11.93 -3.01
N THR A 29 5.54 -12.86 -2.37
CA THR A 29 4.94 -13.78 -1.39
C THR A 29 4.44 -13.03 -0.16
N THR A 30 5.21 -12.05 0.32
CA THR A 30 4.85 -11.23 1.49
C THR A 30 3.61 -10.39 1.18
N GLU A 31 3.56 -9.74 0.02
CA GLU A 31 2.41 -8.94 -0.41
C GLU A 31 1.14 -9.80 -0.53
N LYS A 32 1.24 -10.98 -1.13
CA LYS A 32 0.12 -11.93 -1.22
C LYS A 32 -0.41 -12.34 0.15
N ARG A 33 0.47 -12.55 1.13
CA ARG A 33 0.07 -12.87 2.51
C ARG A 33 -0.65 -11.69 3.17
N LEU A 34 -0.12 -10.48 3.01
CA LEU A 34 -0.73 -9.26 3.52
C LEU A 34 -2.13 -9.03 2.95
N LYS A 35 -2.31 -9.14 1.63
CA LYS A 35 -3.63 -9.03 0.97
C LYS A 35 -4.61 -10.09 1.47
N LYS A 36 -4.17 -11.35 1.63
CA LYS A 36 -5.01 -12.42 2.21
C LYS A 36 -5.40 -12.14 3.66
N SER A 37 -4.49 -11.60 4.47
CA SER A 37 -4.79 -11.23 5.86
C SER A 37 -5.81 -10.09 5.92
N LEU A 38 -5.66 -9.07 5.08
CA LEU A 38 -6.64 -7.98 4.95
C LEU A 38 -8.00 -8.53 4.53
N GLN A 39 -8.05 -9.37 3.48
CA GLN A 39 -9.29 -10.03 3.04
C GLN A 39 -9.97 -10.77 4.19
N ARG A 40 -9.20 -11.56 4.95
CA ARG A 40 -9.74 -12.35 6.07
C ARG A 40 -10.35 -11.45 7.15
N LEU A 41 -9.65 -10.38 7.54
CA LEU A 41 -10.17 -9.43 8.52
C LEU A 41 -11.43 -8.73 8.01
N SER A 42 -11.44 -8.33 6.74
CA SER A 42 -12.60 -7.69 6.13
C SER A 42 -13.81 -8.62 6.08
N THR A 43 -13.62 -9.88 5.69
CA THR A 43 -14.71 -10.85 5.67
C THR A 43 -15.25 -11.13 7.08
N GLN A 44 -14.40 -11.16 8.10
CA GLN A 44 -14.82 -11.25 9.51
C GLN A 44 -15.67 -10.04 9.95
N ASN A 45 -15.49 -8.89 9.31
CA ASN A 45 -16.27 -7.66 9.54
C ASN A 45 -17.38 -7.45 8.50
N GLY A 46 -17.73 -8.48 7.72
CA GLY A 46 -18.83 -8.43 6.75
C GLY A 46 -18.54 -7.63 5.48
N VAL A 47 -17.26 -7.47 5.10
CA VAL A 47 -16.82 -6.76 3.89
C VAL A 47 -16.06 -7.72 2.97
N SER A 48 -16.41 -7.73 1.67
CA SER A 48 -15.78 -8.56 0.65
C SER A 48 -15.00 -7.69 -0.33
N ILE A 49 -13.73 -7.46 -0.03
CA ILE A 49 -12.87 -6.62 -0.86
C ILE A 49 -12.76 -7.19 -2.28
N ASN A 50 -13.03 -6.37 -3.29
CA ASN A 50 -12.83 -6.68 -4.72
C ASN A 50 -11.51 -6.12 -5.22
N THR A 51 -11.14 -4.94 -4.71
CA THR A 51 -9.95 -4.19 -5.11
C THR A 51 -9.07 -3.94 -3.89
N SER A 52 -7.82 -4.41 -3.89
CA SER A 52 -6.90 -4.24 -2.75
C SER A 52 -5.47 -3.91 -3.20
N GLU A 53 -4.81 -3.10 -2.38
CA GLU A 53 -3.43 -2.70 -2.62
C GLU A 53 -2.63 -2.54 -1.34
N VAL A 54 -1.31 -2.69 -1.47
CA VAL A 54 -0.35 -2.40 -0.43
C VAL A 54 0.49 -1.20 -0.89
N ILE A 55 0.40 -0.08 -0.17
CA ILE A 55 1.07 1.19 -0.49
C ILE A 55 1.87 1.62 0.73
N GLY A 56 3.19 1.72 0.62
CA GLY A 56 4.03 2.09 1.77
C GLY A 56 3.83 1.11 2.94
N ASN A 57 3.44 1.61 4.11
CA ASN A 57 3.09 0.79 5.28
C ASN A 57 1.60 0.40 5.35
N THR A 58 0.81 0.73 4.34
CA THR A 58 -0.65 0.67 4.41
C THR A 58 -1.19 -0.42 3.50
N LEU A 59 -2.18 -1.12 4.01
CA LEU A 59 -3.03 -2.01 3.24
C LEU A 59 -4.38 -1.30 3.10
N ILE A 60 -4.87 -1.18 1.87
CA ILE A 60 -6.15 -0.55 1.56
C ILE A 60 -6.95 -1.51 0.69
N GLY A 61 -8.26 -1.56 0.92
CA GLY A 61 -9.19 -2.40 0.20
C GLY A 61 -10.53 -1.70 0.01
N LEU A 62 -11.16 -1.95 -1.13
CA LEU A 62 -12.48 -1.47 -1.47
C LEU A 62 -13.39 -2.65 -1.78
N ASP A 63 -14.57 -2.63 -1.15
CA ASP A 63 -15.72 -3.39 -1.60
C ASP A 63 -16.63 -2.46 -2.41
N GLU A 64 -16.57 -2.63 -3.73
CA GLU A 64 -17.29 -1.82 -4.72
C GLU A 64 -18.79 -2.12 -4.71
N ASN A 65 -19.22 -3.27 -4.19
CA ASN A 65 -20.63 -3.66 -4.21
C ASN A 65 -21.43 -3.01 -3.07
N VAL A 66 -20.78 -2.80 -1.93
CA VAL A 66 -21.41 -2.23 -0.72
C VAL A 66 -20.82 -0.87 -0.34
N HIS A 67 -19.99 -0.28 -1.20
CA HIS A 67 -19.38 1.04 -1.01
C HIS A 67 -18.64 1.17 0.33
N LYS A 68 -17.83 0.16 0.67
CA LYS A 68 -17.04 0.16 1.91
C LYS A 68 -15.56 0.14 1.62
N LEU A 69 -14.83 1.04 2.27
CA LEU A 69 -13.38 1.07 2.27
C LEU A 69 -12.87 0.43 3.56
N VAL A 70 -11.82 -0.36 3.46
CA VAL A 70 -11.11 -0.93 4.60
C VAL A 70 -9.64 -0.55 4.50
N PHE A 71 -9.01 -0.28 5.64
CA PHE A 71 -7.58 -0.05 5.66
C PHE A 71 -6.96 -0.51 6.98
N SER A 72 -5.64 -0.74 6.93
CA SER A 72 -4.84 -1.13 8.08
C SER A 72 -3.35 -0.90 7.81
N TYR A 73 -2.50 -0.94 8.84
CA TYR A 73 -1.05 -0.80 8.73
C TYR A 73 -0.33 -2.15 8.89
N LYS A 74 0.71 -2.42 8.10
CA LYS A 74 1.42 -3.71 8.08
C LYS A 74 1.92 -4.13 9.45
N ASN A 75 2.43 -3.17 10.22
CA ASN A 75 3.07 -3.41 11.51
C ASN A 75 2.06 -3.78 12.62
N LYS A 76 0.78 -3.43 12.46
CA LYS A 76 -0.29 -3.60 13.46
C LYS A 76 -1.64 -3.91 12.81
N LEU A 77 -1.65 -4.96 11.97
CA LEU A 77 -2.73 -5.21 11.02
C LEU A 77 -4.12 -5.42 11.68
N ALA A 78 -4.20 -6.14 12.80
CA ALA A 78 -5.47 -6.33 13.51
C ALA A 78 -5.88 -5.07 14.29
N ASP A 79 -4.94 -4.46 15.02
CA ASP A 79 -5.22 -3.34 15.92
C ASP A 79 -5.58 -2.04 15.19
N THR A 80 -5.08 -1.89 13.96
CA THR A 80 -5.30 -0.68 13.14
C THR A 80 -6.31 -0.90 12.03
N PHE A 81 -6.97 -2.06 12.00
CA PHE A 81 -8.02 -2.34 11.03
C PHE A 81 -9.20 -1.40 11.22
N LYS A 82 -9.55 -0.69 10.16
CA LYS A 82 -10.70 0.21 10.12
C LYS A 82 -11.54 -0.07 8.89
N THR A 83 -12.84 0.16 9.05
CA THR A 83 -13.83 0.13 7.96
C THR A 83 -14.52 1.48 7.91
N VAL A 84 -14.61 2.06 6.71
CA VAL A 84 -15.26 3.33 6.42
C VAL A 84 -16.38 3.06 5.43
N ASP A 85 -17.59 3.50 5.77
CA ASP A 85 -18.73 3.47 4.85
C ASP A 85 -18.67 4.71 3.95
N LEU A 86 -18.40 4.49 2.66
CA LEU A 86 -18.23 5.57 1.69
C LEU A 86 -19.52 6.33 1.43
N ASN A 87 -20.70 5.75 1.67
CA ASN A 87 -21.97 6.47 1.56
C ASN A 87 -22.09 7.62 2.57
N THR A 88 -21.29 7.60 3.64
CA THR A 88 -21.28 8.64 4.67
C THR A 88 -20.22 9.72 4.42
N VAL A 89 -19.31 9.48 3.49
CA VAL A 89 -18.18 10.35 3.17
C VAL A 89 -18.65 11.43 2.18
N LYS A 90 -18.39 12.69 2.51
CA LYS A 90 -18.73 13.84 1.67
C LYS A 90 -17.58 14.27 0.77
N GLU A 91 -16.35 14.10 1.23
CA GLU A 91 -15.17 14.55 0.53
C GLU A 91 -14.05 13.53 0.71
N CYS A 92 -13.40 13.16 -0.38
CA CYS A 92 -12.16 12.39 -0.37
C CYS A 92 -11.08 13.24 -1.03
N ARG A 93 -9.93 13.42 -0.37
CA ARG A 93 -8.82 14.18 -0.95
C ARG A 93 -7.46 13.64 -0.55
N VAL A 94 -6.49 13.79 -1.43
CA VAL A 94 -5.08 13.54 -1.08
C VAL A 94 -4.55 14.73 -0.29
N ALA A 95 -3.99 14.45 0.89
CA ALA A 95 -3.30 15.41 1.73
C ALA A 95 -1.79 15.18 1.69
N THR A 96 -1.05 16.23 1.35
CA THR A 96 0.42 16.20 1.28
C THR A 96 1.01 17.26 2.20
N PHE A 97 2.09 16.92 2.90
CA PHE A 97 2.89 17.88 3.64
C PHE A 97 4.32 17.93 3.10
N LYS A 98 4.83 19.14 2.89
CA LYS A 98 6.21 19.42 2.51
C LYS A 98 6.79 20.39 3.52
N GLU A 99 7.88 20.02 4.18
CA GLU A 99 8.62 20.99 4.97
C GLU A 99 9.32 22.00 4.04
N ARG A 100 9.51 23.26 4.47
CA ARG A 100 10.03 24.31 3.58
C ARG A 100 11.40 23.89 3.03
N LYS A 101 11.50 23.84 1.70
CA LYS A 101 12.70 23.43 0.91
C LYS A 101 13.10 21.95 1.02
N GLN A 102 12.24 21.09 1.57
CA GLN A 102 12.49 19.64 1.69
C GLN A 102 11.60 18.82 0.73
N PRO A 103 11.97 17.55 0.46
CA PRO A 103 11.09 16.61 -0.23
C PRO A 103 9.77 16.37 0.51
N LEU A 104 8.87 15.62 -0.13
CA LEU A 104 7.55 15.30 0.40
C LEU A 104 7.64 14.52 1.72
N SER A 105 7.31 15.16 2.85
CA SER A 105 7.45 14.57 4.19
C SER A 105 6.25 13.72 4.61
N ARG A 106 5.07 13.92 4.00
CA ARG A 106 3.87 13.14 4.31
C ARG A 106 2.94 13.01 3.10
N VAL A 107 2.37 11.81 2.93
CA VAL A 107 1.28 11.52 1.99
C VAL A 107 0.18 10.78 2.73
N ALA A 108 -1.03 11.32 2.70
CA ALA A 108 -2.21 10.71 3.27
C ALA A 108 -3.43 10.88 2.37
N LEU A 109 -4.45 10.02 2.57
CA LEU A 109 -5.79 10.21 2.05
C LEU A 109 -6.71 10.62 3.19
N GLU A 110 -7.41 11.74 3.04
CA GLU A 110 -8.40 12.22 3.98
C GLU A 110 -9.80 11.92 3.45
N LEU A 111 -10.61 11.26 4.27
CA LEU A 111 -12.02 10.95 4.05
C LEU A 111 -12.83 11.76 5.07
N LYS A 112 -13.52 12.80 4.61
CA LYS A 112 -14.34 13.64 5.49
C LYS A 112 -15.80 13.21 5.44
N SER A 113 -16.31 12.87 6.60
CA SER A 113 -17.73 12.68 6.87
C SER A 113 -18.25 13.83 7.74
N PRO A 114 -19.58 14.03 7.87
CA PRO A 114 -20.14 15.09 8.72
C PRO A 114 -19.71 15.03 10.19
N SER A 115 -19.41 13.82 10.68
CA SER A 115 -19.10 13.53 12.08
C SER A 115 -17.59 13.37 12.36
N ALA A 116 -16.78 13.04 11.35
CA ALA A 116 -15.39 12.68 11.54
C ALA A 116 -14.57 12.85 10.25
N THR A 117 -13.24 12.89 10.39
CA THR A 117 -12.31 12.77 9.28
C THR A 117 -11.43 11.56 9.53
N ASP A 118 -11.51 10.56 8.67
CA ASP A 118 -10.59 9.43 8.67
C ASP A 118 -9.38 9.75 7.79
N GLU A 119 -8.20 9.55 8.34
CA GLU A 119 -6.94 9.79 7.65
C GLU A 119 -6.18 8.47 7.46
N ILE A 120 -5.83 8.18 6.21
CA ILE A 120 -5.08 6.99 5.81
C ILE A 120 -3.69 7.46 5.39
N VAL A 121 -2.68 7.24 6.23
CA VAL A 121 -1.30 7.70 5.96
C VAL A 121 -0.60 6.66 5.10
N PHE A 122 -0.09 7.02 3.93
CA PHE A 122 0.69 6.12 3.07
C PHE A 122 2.20 6.30 3.24
N TYR A 123 2.63 7.53 3.53
CA TYR A 123 4.01 7.91 3.71
C TYR A 123 4.16 8.94 4.82
N GLN A 124 5.16 8.78 5.67
CA GLN A 124 5.63 9.76 6.63
C GLN A 124 7.14 9.59 6.80
N GLU A 125 7.91 10.66 6.64
CA GLU A 125 9.37 10.63 6.62
C GLU A 125 10.00 10.13 7.94
N GLN A 126 9.30 10.30 9.06
CA GLN A 126 9.73 9.84 10.39
C GLN A 126 9.42 8.34 10.64
N ASP A 127 8.77 7.65 9.70
CA ASP A 127 8.46 6.23 9.82
C ASP A 127 9.53 5.38 9.09
N ASP A 128 10.51 4.91 9.86
CA ASP A 128 11.60 4.04 9.37
C ASP A 128 11.10 2.71 8.75
N SER A 129 9.84 2.34 8.95
CA SER A 129 9.25 1.15 8.34
C SER A 129 8.85 1.34 6.87
N ILE A 130 8.88 2.58 6.36
CA ILE A 130 8.49 2.93 5.00
C ILE A 130 9.71 2.93 4.09
N VAL A 131 9.83 1.86 3.29
CA VAL A 131 10.87 1.73 2.26
C VAL A 131 10.42 2.31 0.91
N THR A 132 9.12 2.63 0.78
CA THR A 132 8.54 3.12 -0.48
C THR A 132 8.77 4.62 -0.64
N ASP A 133 9.21 5.02 -1.83
CA ASP A 133 9.41 6.40 -2.21
C ASP A 133 8.11 7.24 -2.08
N ALA A 134 8.27 8.48 -1.62
CA ALA A 134 7.16 9.38 -1.34
C ALA A 134 6.33 9.73 -2.58
N GLU A 135 6.96 9.89 -3.75
CA GLU A 135 6.27 10.18 -5.02
C GLU A 135 5.50 8.97 -5.54
N VAL A 136 6.02 7.76 -5.29
CA VAL A 136 5.27 6.52 -5.56
C VAL A 136 4.01 6.48 -4.68
N CYS A 137 4.14 6.74 -3.38
CA CYS A 137 3.00 6.81 -2.47
C CYS A 137 2.00 7.89 -2.90
N LEU A 138 2.46 9.06 -3.35
CA LEU A 138 1.61 10.15 -3.86
C LEU A 138 0.86 9.73 -5.12
N ASN A 139 1.54 9.09 -6.07
CA ASN A 139 0.89 8.60 -7.29
C ASN A 139 -0.23 7.60 -6.96
N ARG A 140 0.03 6.65 -6.05
CA ARG A 140 -0.96 5.67 -5.62
C ARG A 140 -2.09 6.31 -4.82
N ALA A 141 -1.81 7.28 -3.95
CA ALA A 141 -2.84 8.03 -3.23
C ALA A 141 -3.81 8.74 -4.20
N ASN A 142 -3.28 9.39 -5.25
CA ASN A 142 -4.10 10.02 -6.29
C ASN A 142 -4.93 9.01 -7.07
N TYR A 143 -4.41 7.81 -7.32
CA TYR A 143 -5.17 6.73 -7.94
C TYR A 143 -6.36 6.30 -7.05
N TRP A 144 -6.12 6.08 -5.76
CA TRP A 144 -7.17 5.70 -4.82
C TRP A 144 -8.20 6.79 -4.60
N GLU A 145 -7.79 8.06 -4.54
CA GLU A 145 -8.72 9.19 -4.48
C GLU A 145 -9.69 9.17 -5.67
N LYS A 146 -9.20 8.93 -6.88
CA LYS A 146 -10.04 8.86 -8.09
C LYS A 146 -11.06 7.72 -8.02
N ILE A 147 -10.63 6.53 -7.58
CA ILE A 147 -11.53 5.38 -7.48
C ILE A 147 -12.57 5.61 -6.39
N ILE A 148 -12.16 6.09 -5.22
CA ILE A 148 -13.08 6.35 -4.11
C ILE A 148 -14.10 7.41 -4.51
N LYS A 149 -13.69 8.47 -5.21
CA LYS A 149 -14.61 9.49 -5.74
C LYS A 149 -15.66 8.95 -6.72
N GLN A 150 -15.43 7.82 -7.38
CA GLN A 150 -16.43 7.17 -8.23
C GLN A 150 -17.48 6.38 -7.41
N GLN A 151 -17.20 6.13 -6.13
CA GLN A 151 -18.05 5.37 -5.21
C GLN A 151 -18.80 6.25 -4.20
N LEU A 152 -18.54 7.58 -4.21
CA LEU A 152 -19.26 8.60 -3.42
C LEU A 152 -20.48 9.09 -4.20
#